data_AF-A0A9P0LT98-F1
#
_entry.id   AF-A0A9P0LT98-F1
#
_cell.length_a   1.000
_cell.length_b   1.000
_cell.length_c   1.000
_cell.angle_alpha   90.00
_cell.angle_beta   90.00
_cell.angle_gamma   90.00
#
_symmetry.space_group_name_H-M   'P 1'
#
loop_
_entity.id
_entity.type
_entity.pdbx_description
1 polymer ?
#
loop_
_entity_poly.entity_id
_entity_poly.type
_entity_poly.pdbx_seq_one_letter_code
_entity_poly.pdbx_strand_id
1 'polypeptide(L)'
;MDRQLSELLMEPGGEFENFTRMPLADFEYLLNIVSPMISKKDTSMRQAITPKIRLAITLRYLATGDSFKSLHYLFKVSSEIISRIVPEVCAALNEALKDEIKMPSTTDEWIEIEKGFRDNFPHAIGAIDGKHVVIKCPDHTGSEYYNYKRTFSIVLLAVVDSKYRFIFCDIGSQGRISDGGILRNSVLWKNICENKMNFPPPCPLPGLNVDLPYVFLGDGAFALSENLMKPYPGDHKLNTPKRIFNETLSRSRVLSENTFGILTSRFRFFKKPIELMPEKVTQLTMTCVLLHNFLMKSSSSKNIYNPSGTLDKYDNGVFIEGAWRQQVPQNCAIRCVPHIARRSPISATKIRDNFTEYFVNLRNK
;
A
#
# COMPACT_ATOMS: atom_id res chain seq x y z
N MET A 1 -13.97 -7.80 30.46
CA MET A 1 -13.14 -7.45 29.30
C MET A 1 -13.73 -8.07 28.03
N ASP A 2 -14.03 -9.38 27.99
CA ASP A 2 -14.89 -9.97 26.93
C ASP A 2 -16.30 -9.37 26.89
N ARG A 3 -16.83 -8.96 28.04
CA ARG A 3 -18.10 -8.24 28.16
C ARG A 3 -18.18 -6.98 27.29
N GLN A 4 -17.10 -6.20 27.17
CA GLN A 4 -17.10 -4.95 26.41
C GLN A 4 -17.11 -5.19 24.90
N LEU A 5 -16.37 -6.21 24.42
CA LEU A 5 -16.45 -6.66 23.04
C LEU A 5 -17.83 -7.28 22.73
N SER A 6 -18.44 -7.93 23.71
CA SER A 6 -19.79 -8.50 23.58
C SER A 6 -20.87 -7.41 23.57
N GLU A 7 -20.70 -6.33 24.35
CA GLU A 7 -21.58 -5.16 24.34
C GLU A 7 -21.54 -4.44 22.98
N LEU A 8 -20.36 -4.27 22.37
CA LEU A 8 -20.21 -3.72 21.02
C LEU A 8 -20.92 -4.54 19.93
N LEU A 9 -21.16 -5.83 20.16
CA LEU A 9 -21.89 -6.70 19.22
C LEU A 9 -23.40 -6.63 19.38
N MET A 10 -23.88 -6.12 20.51
CA MET A 10 -25.31 -5.96 20.81
C MET A 10 -25.83 -4.58 20.37
N GLU A 11 -24.94 -3.66 20.00
CA GLU A 11 -25.30 -2.33 19.52
C GLU A 11 -25.62 -2.35 18.02
N PRO A 12 -26.79 -1.83 17.60
CA PRO A 12 -27.25 -1.91 16.21
C PRO A 12 -26.59 -0.89 15.26
N GLY A 13 -25.70 -0.02 15.75
CA GLY A 13 -25.14 1.12 15.00
C GLY A 13 -23.83 0.83 14.24
N GLY A 14 -23.40 -0.44 14.17
CA GLY A 14 -22.15 -0.83 13.50
C GLY A 14 -20.90 -0.41 14.29
N GLU A 15 -21.02 -0.33 15.61
CA GLU A 15 -19.96 0.10 16.51
C GLU A 15 -18.78 -0.87 16.49
N PHE A 16 -19.03 -2.18 16.35
CA PHE A 16 -18.00 -3.20 16.19
C PHE A 16 -17.18 -2.99 14.90
N GLU A 17 -17.84 -2.74 13.78
CA GLU A 17 -17.22 -2.46 12.48
C GLU A 17 -16.39 -1.18 12.55
N ASN A 18 -16.88 -0.16 13.24
CA ASN A 18 -16.12 1.07 13.47
C ASN A 18 -14.92 0.83 14.39
N PHE A 19 -15.05 -0.09 15.35
CA PHE A 19 -14.02 -0.43 16.30
C PHE A 19 -12.87 -1.19 15.67
N THR A 20 -13.17 -2.23 14.89
CA THR A 20 -12.21 -3.19 14.31
C THR A 20 -11.89 -2.92 12.84
N ARG A 21 -12.67 -2.08 12.16
CA ARG A 21 -12.65 -1.82 10.70
C ARG A 21 -13.09 -3.01 9.83
N MET A 22 -13.77 -4.00 10.42
CA MET A 22 -14.28 -5.17 9.71
C MET A 22 -15.54 -5.74 10.40
N PRO A 23 -16.38 -6.51 9.70
CA PRO A 23 -17.48 -7.26 10.31
C PRO A 23 -16.99 -8.30 11.32
N LEU A 24 -17.89 -8.73 12.21
CA LEU A 24 -17.61 -9.82 13.15
C LEU A 24 -17.14 -11.11 12.46
N ALA A 25 -17.73 -11.46 11.31
CA ALA A 25 -17.36 -12.68 10.60
C ALA A 25 -15.88 -12.72 10.19
N ASP A 26 -15.38 -11.62 9.62
CA ASP A 26 -13.97 -11.49 9.23
C ASP A 26 -13.06 -11.41 10.48
N PHE A 27 -13.52 -10.78 11.56
CA PHE A 27 -12.79 -10.76 12.83
C PHE A 27 -12.65 -12.16 13.45
N GLU A 28 -13.72 -12.94 13.52
CA GLU A 28 -13.70 -14.31 14.05
C GLU A 28 -12.87 -15.23 13.16
N TYR A 29 -12.89 -15.03 11.84
CA TYR A 29 -11.97 -15.72 10.92
C TYR A 29 -10.50 -15.43 11.28
N LEU A 30 -10.12 -14.15 11.41
CA LEU A 30 -8.77 -13.77 11.81
C LEU A 30 -8.42 -14.34 13.20
N LEU A 31 -9.36 -14.28 14.16
CA LEU A 31 -9.17 -14.82 15.49
C LEU A 31 -8.86 -16.31 15.47
N ASN A 32 -9.60 -17.08 14.67
CA ASN A 32 -9.39 -18.53 14.56
C ASN A 32 -8.00 -18.87 14.02
N ILE A 33 -7.54 -18.17 12.98
CA ILE A 33 -6.23 -18.45 12.37
C ILE A 33 -5.06 -17.99 13.26
N VAL A 34 -5.18 -16.87 13.99
CA VAL A 34 -4.08 -16.37 14.83
C VAL A 34 -4.08 -16.92 16.25
N SER A 35 -5.21 -17.39 16.78
CA SER A 35 -5.34 -17.85 18.17
C SER A 35 -4.27 -18.84 18.60
N PRO A 36 -3.89 -19.86 17.80
CA PRO A 36 -2.82 -20.80 18.16
C PRO A 36 -1.47 -20.12 18.41
N MET A 37 -1.19 -18.99 17.75
CA MET A 37 0.08 -18.29 17.81
C MET A 37 0.14 -17.26 18.96
N ILE A 38 -1.02 -16.69 19.34
CA ILE A 38 -1.09 -15.59 20.31
C ILE A 38 -1.63 -16.00 21.68
N SER A 39 -2.07 -17.26 21.84
CA SER A 39 -2.54 -17.82 23.10
C SER A 39 -1.42 -17.86 24.14
N LYS A 40 -1.75 -17.50 25.38
CA LYS A 40 -0.86 -17.59 26.54
C LYS A 40 -1.53 -18.45 27.61
N LYS A 41 -0.72 -19.05 28.47
CA LYS A 41 -1.20 -19.89 29.58
C LYS A 41 -1.48 -19.05 30.81
N ASP A 42 -2.51 -19.44 31.55
CA ASP A 42 -2.76 -18.92 32.88
C ASP A 42 -1.59 -19.27 33.80
N THR A 43 -1.36 -18.39 34.77
CA THR A 43 -0.38 -18.62 35.84
C THR A 43 -1.12 -18.63 37.17
N SER A 44 -0.51 -19.20 38.21
CA SER A 44 -1.11 -19.24 39.55
C SER A 44 -1.49 -17.86 40.11
N MET A 45 -0.85 -16.79 39.63
CA MET A 45 -1.08 -15.41 40.11
C MET A 45 -2.03 -14.60 39.21
N ARG A 46 -2.26 -15.00 37.96
CA ARG A 46 -3.09 -14.24 37.00
C ARG A 46 -3.57 -15.08 35.83
N GLN A 47 -4.79 -14.80 35.40
CA GLN A 47 -5.33 -15.27 34.12
C GLN A 47 -4.63 -14.55 32.95
N ALA A 48 -4.41 -15.30 31.88
CA ALA A 48 -3.89 -14.78 30.63
C ALA A 48 -4.93 -13.92 29.93
N ILE A 49 -4.46 -12.88 29.23
CA ILE A 49 -5.32 -12.08 28.35
C ILE A 49 -5.69 -12.96 27.16
N THR A 50 -7.00 -13.11 26.91
CA THR A 50 -7.52 -13.99 25.86
C THR A 50 -7.02 -13.57 24.47
N PRO A 51 -6.87 -14.52 23.53
CA PRO A 51 -6.55 -14.20 22.13
C PRO A 51 -7.47 -13.14 21.51
N LYS A 52 -8.77 -13.22 21.83
CA LYS A 52 -9.80 -12.28 21.36
C LYS A 52 -9.50 -10.84 21.77
N ILE A 53 -9.16 -10.62 23.04
CA ILE A 53 -8.81 -9.30 23.55
C ILE A 53 -7.48 -8.83 22.96
N ARG A 54 -6.48 -9.72 22.85
CA ARG A 54 -5.17 -9.39 22.26
C ARG A 54 -5.30 -8.92 20.81
N LEU A 55 -6.12 -9.62 20.02
CA LEU A 55 -6.43 -9.24 18.64
C LEU A 55 -7.18 -7.90 18.59
N ALA A 56 -8.22 -7.73 19.41
CA ALA A 56 -9.00 -6.50 19.47
C ALA A 56 -8.16 -5.27 19.85
N ILE A 57 -7.26 -5.38 20.83
CA ILE A 57 -6.30 -4.31 21.20
C ILE A 57 -5.46 -3.91 20.01
N THR A 58 -4.94 -4.89 19.27
CA THR A 58 -4.03 -4.67 18.14
C THR A 58 -4.76 -4.01 16.97
N LEU A 59 -5.92 -4.55 16.57
CA LEU A 59 -6.72 -3.95 15.50
C LEU A 59 -7.17 -2.54 15.87
N ARG A 60 -7.58 -2.31 17.12
CA ARG A 60 -7.95 -0.97 17.59
C ARG A 60 -6.78 0.01 17.51
N TYR A 61 -5.58 -0.41 17.93
CA TYR A 61 -4.38 0.40 17.82
C TYR A 61 -4.08 0.79 16.37
N LEU A 62 -4.13 -0.16 15.42
CA LEU A 62 -3.91 0.12 14.01
C LEU A 62 -5.00 1.04 13.43
N ALA A 63 -6.26 0.83 13.82
CA ALA A 63 -7.43 1.56 13.35
C ALA A 63 -7.52 3.01 13.86
N THR A 64 -6.99 3.32 15.04
CA THR A 64 -7.04 4.68 15.62
C THR A 64 -5.70 5.39 15.69
N GLY A 65 -4.60 4.65 15.81
CA GLY A 65 -3.30 5.22 16.13
C GLY A 65 -3.24 5.83 17.54
N ASP A 66 -4.11 5.40 18.46
CA ASP A 66 -4.13 5.91 19.83
C ASP A 66 -2.86 5.57 20.62
N SER A 67 -2.62 6.29 21.72
CA SER A 67 -1.52 5.94 22.62
C SER A 67 -1.81 4.65 23.38
N PHE A 68 -0.76 3.92 23.78
CA PHE A 68 -0.93 2.75 24.66
C PHE A 68 -1.60 3.12 26.00
N LYS A 69 -1.40 4.37 26.47
CA LYS A 69 -2.08 4.90 27.66
C LYS A 69 -3.60 5.04 27.45
N SER A 70 -4.03 5.49 26.27
CA SER A 70 -5.45 5.55 25.91
C SER A 70 -6.06 4.15 25.85
N LEU A 71 -5.35 3.21 25.22
CA LEU A 71 -5.79 1.80 25.15
C LEU A 71 -5.79 1.12 26.52
N HIS A 72 -4.90 1.50 27.43
CA HIS A 72 -4.90 1.04 28.81
C HIS A 72 -6.22 1.38 29.50
N TYR A 73 -6.70 2.62 29.39
CA TYR A 73 -7.98 3.00 29.99
C TYR A 73 -9.17 2.25 29.39
N LEU A 74 -9.11 1.98 28.08
CA LEU A 74 -10.17 1.30 27.33
C LEU A 74 -10.26 -0.19 27.68
N PHE A 75 -9.13 -0.90 27.63
CA PHE A 75 -9.09 -2.35 27.81
C PHE A 75 -8.74 -2.79 29.25
N LYS A 76 -8.35 -1.87 30.13
CA LYS A 76 -7.84 -2.16 31.48
C LYS A 76 -6.63 -3.11 31.48
N VAL A 77 -5.78 -2.99 30.46
CA VAL A 77 -4.51 -3.72 30.33
C VAL A 77 -3.37 -2.71 30.45
N SER A 78 -2.28 -3.03 31.17
CA SER A 78 -1.17 -2.08 31.35
C SER A 78 -0.53 -1.70 30.00
N SER A 79 -0.03 -0.47 29.89
CA SER A 79 0.61 0.02 28.66
C SER A 79 1.82 -0.83 28.25
N GLU A 80 2.56 -1.35 29.23
CA GLU A 80 3.71 -2.22 29.04
C GLU A 80 3.28 -3.54 28.40
N ILE A 81 2.18 -4.14 28.87
CA ILE A 81 1.64 -5.36 28.29
C ILE A 81 1.11 -5.10 26.87
N ILE A 82 0.40 -3.98 26.64
CA ILE A 82 -0.08 -3.60 25.30
C ILE A 82 1.10 -3.46 24.33
N SER A 83 2.20 -2.84 24.77
CA SER A 83 3.41 -2.66 23.95
C SER A 83 4.08 -3.98 23.51
N ARG A 84 3.79 -5.09 24.21
CA ARG A 84 4.21 -6.45 23.85
C ARG A 84 3.16 -7.16 23.01
N ILE A 85 1.88 -7.01 23.34
CA ILE A 85 0.75 -7.60 22.61
C ILE A 85 0.76 -7.17 21.15
N VAL A 86 0.82 -5.86 20.88
CA VAL A 86 0.69 -5.31 19.51
C VAL A 86 1.68 -5.95 18.54
N PRO A 87 3.01 -5.92 18.78
CA PRO A 87 3.96 -6.58 17.87
C PRO A 87 3.81 -8.11 17.87
N GLU A 88 3.48 -8.78 18.98
CA GLU A 88 3.26 -10.23 18.98
C GLU A 88 2.08 -10.63 18.06
N VAL A 89 0.97 -9.89 18.12
CA VAL A 89 -0.21 -10.15 17.29
C VAL A 89 0.06 -9.75 15.83
N CYS A 90 0.75 -8.64 15.57
CA CYS A 90 1.18 -8.28 14.22
C CYS A 90 2.06 -9.37 13.58
N ALA A 91 2.93 -10.04 14.35
CA ALA A 91 3.74 -11.14 13.83
C ALA A 91 2.87 -12.32 13.41
N ALA A 92 1.91 -12.70 14.26
CA ALA A 92 0.96 -13.76 13.96
C ALA A 92 0.08 -13.43 12.74
N LEU A 93 -0.40 -12.19 12.62
CA LEU A 93 -1.17 -11.74 11.45
C LEU A 93 -0.31 -11.75 10.19
N ASN A 94 0.95 -11.34 10.26
CA ASN A 94 1.84 -11.35 9.11
C ASN A 94 2.07 -12.76 8.59
N GLU A 95 2.28 -13.73 9.48
CA GLU A 95 2.43 -15.13 9.10
C GLU A 95 1.13 -15.71 8.54
N ALA A 96 0.01 -15.46 9.22
CA ALA A 96 -1.29 -16.01 8.84
C ALA A 96 -1.84 -15.44 7.52
N LEU A 97 -1.48 -14.20 7.17
CA LEU A 97 -1.93 -13.52 5.96
C LEU A 97 -0.86 -13.39 4.88
N LYS A 98 0.32 -14.01 5.03
CA LYS A 98 1.46 -13.84 4.11
C LYS A 98 1.11 -14.02 2.63
N ASP A 99 0.17 -14.89 2.32
CA ASP A 99 -0.26 -15.22 0.96
C ASP A 99 -1.24 -14.19 0.36
N GLU A 100 -1.68 -13.19 1.14
CA GLU A 100 -2.50 -12.09 0.62
C GLU A 100 -1.72 -11.13 -0.28
N ILE A 101 -0.38 -11.09 -0.17
CA ILE A 101 0.50 -10.41 -1.13
C ILE A 101 1.28 -11.48 -1.89
N LYS A 102 0.89 -11.70 -3.15
CA LYS A 102 1.58 -12.62 -4.04
C LYS A 102 1.85 -11.93 -5.37
N MET A 103 3.12 -11.91 -5.75
CA MET A 103 3.52 -11.46 -7.07
C MET A 103 3.09 -12.51 -8.11
N PRO A 104 2.53 -12.09 -9.25
CA PRO A 104 2.28 -13.00 -10.35
C PRO A 104 3.57 -13.71 -10.78
N SER A 105 3.42 -15.00 -11.04
CA SER A 105 4.51 -15.93 -11.36
C SER A 105 4.38 -16.53 -12.75
N THR A 106 3.23 -16.37 -13.39
CA THR A 106 2.92 -16.89 -14.73
C THR A 106 2.48 -15.78 -15.67
N THR A 107 2.65 -16.02 -16.96
CA THR A 107 2.19 -15.13 -18.03
C THR A 107 0.68 -14.86 -17.96
N ASP A 108 -0.13 -15.89 -17.67
CA ASP A 108 -1.59 -15.75 -17.56
C ASP A 108 -2.00 -14.87 -16.37
N GLU A 109 -1.33 -14.99 -15.23
CA GLU A 109 -1.58 -14.11 -14.08
C GLU A 109 -1.25 -12.64 -14.41
N TRP A 110 -0.19 -12.37 -15.19
CA TRP A 110 0.13 -11.01 -15.65
C TRP A 110 -0.91 -10.47 -16.63
N ILE A 111 -1.38 -11.30 -17.57
CA ILE A 111 -2.44 -10.94 -18.52
C ILE A 111 -3.72 -10.60 -17.76
N GLU A 112 -4.04 -11.34 -16.70
CA GLU A 112 -5.22 -11.06 -15.87
C GLU A 112 -5.12 -9.72 -15.13
N ILE A 113 -3.92 -9.33 -14.67
CA ILE A 113 -3.71 -7.98 -14.13
C ILE A 113 -3.87 -6.93 -15.22
N GLU A 114 -3.26 -7.15 -16.38
CA GLU A 114 -3.28 -6.20 -17.50
C GLU A 114 -4.69 -5.87 -17.98
N LYS A 115 -5.60 -6.85 -18.00
CA LYS A 115 -7.02 -6.63 -18.36
C LYS A 115 -7.65 -5.48 -17.58
N GLY A 116 -7.28 -5.30 -16.31
CA GLY A 116 -7.84 -4.21 -15.50
C GLY A 116 -7.19 -2.84 -15.73
N PHE A 117 -6.08 -2.78 -16.48
CA PHE A 117 -5.48 -1.53 -16.94
C PHE A 117 -5.76 -1.23 -18.41
N ARG A 118 -6.13 -2.24 -19.21
CA ARG A 118 -6.19 -2.20 -20.68
C ARG A 118 -6.88 -0.97 -21.26
N ASP A 119 -7.99 -0.55 -20.67
CA ASP A 119 -8.78 0.59 -21.15
C ASP A 119 -8.11 1.95 -20.87
N ASN A 120 -7.23 2.03 -19.88
CA ASN A 120 -6.52 3.25 -19.49
C ASN A 120 -5.07 3.29 -20.00
N PHE A 121 -4.35 2.18 -19.85
CA PHE A 121 -2.98 2.00 -20.29
C PHE A 121 -2.77 0.51 -20.64
N PRO A 122 -2.91 0.13 -21.93
CA PRO A 122 -2.70 -1.25 -22.33
C PRO A 122 -1.26 -1.68 -22.06
N HIS A 123 -1.09 -2.98 -21.78
CA HIS A 123 0.19 -3.57 -21.35
C HIS A 123 0.67 -3.13 -19.96
N ALA A 124 -0.09 -2.32 -19.22
CA ALA A 124 0.26 -2.00 -17.83
C ALA A 124 -0.03 -3.18 -16.90
N ILE A 125 0.94 -3.56 -16.09
CA ILE A 125 0.89 -4.73 -15.17
C ILE A 125 0.98 -4.35 -13.70
N GLY A 126 0.71 -3.09 -13.39
CA GLY A 126 0.69 -2.56 -12.03
C GLY A 126 1.26 -1.15 -11.95
N ALA A 127 0.84 -0.42 -10.92
CA ALA A 127 1.42 0.87 -10.61
C ALA A 127 2.40 0.72 -9.42
N ILE A 128 3.63 1.19 -9.61
CA ILE A 128 4.67 1.21 -8.58
C ILE A 128 4.67 2.58 -7.93
N ASP A 129 4.75 2.61 -6.61
CA ASP A 129 4.83 3.84 -5.85
C ASP A 129 5.64 3.60 -4.56
N GLY A 130 6.41 4.62 -4.19
CA GLY A 130 7.28 4.62 -3.01
C GLY A 130 6.79 5.66 -2.01
N LYS A 131 6.66 5.24 -0.75
CA LYS A 131 6.26 6.12 0.36
C LYS A 131 7.23 6.04 1.52
N HIS A 132 7.60 7.19 2.05
CA HIS A 132 8.18 7.29 3.39
C HIS A 132 7.10 7.07 4.43
N VAL A 133 7.34 6.21 5.41
CA VAL A 133 6.58 6.09 6.65
C VAL A 133 7.36 6.82 7.74
N VAL A 134 6.90 8.00 8.15
CA VAL A 134 7.57 8.89 9.11
C VAL A 134 7.50 8.30 10.52
N ILE A 135 8.65 8.22 11.15
CA ILE A 135 8.87 7.78 12.53
C ILE A 135 9.45 8.94 13.35
N LYS A 136 9.21 8.93 14.66
CA LYS A 136 9.94 9.79 15.59
C LYS A 136 11.41 9.36 15.62
N CYS A 137 12.31 10.33 15.81
CA CYS A 137 13.75 10.08 15.93
C CYS A 137 14.02 8.90 16.88
N PRO A 138 14.58 7.78 16.40
CA PRO A 138 14.97 6.69 17.28
C PRO A 138 16.21 7.10 18.08
N ASP A 139 16.22 6.80 19.38
CA ASP A 139 17.35 7.12 20.26
C ASP A 139 18.66 6.51 19.74
N HIS A 140 19.76 7.26 19.82
CA HIS A 140 21.12 6.81 19.47
C HIS A 140 21.37 6.38 18.01
N THR A 141 20.47 6.68 17.06
CA THR A 141 20.65 6.31 15.62
C THR A 141 21.38 7.35 14.77
N GLY A 142 21.84 8.45 15.39
CA GLY A 142 22.51 9.54 14.69
C GLY A 142 21.64 10.11 13.58
N SER A 143 22.04 9.87 12.33
CA SER A 143 21.35 10.40 11.15
C SER A 143 20.87 9.32 10.17
N GLU A 144 20.98 8.04 10.51
CA GLU A 144 20.74 6.91 9.59
C GLU A 144 19.34 6.88 8.96
N TYR A 145 18.29 7.28 9.71
CA TYR A 145 16.94 7.42 9.15
C TYR A 145 16.56 8.86 8.82
N TYR A 146 17.47 9.83 9.02
CA TYR A 146 17.24 11.26 8.79
C TYR A 146 17.12 11.54 7.28
N ASN A 147 15.90 11.78 6.83
CA ASN A 147 15.60 12.12 5.44
C ASN A 147 15.90 13.60 5.14
N TYR A 148 15.92 13.95 3.84
CA TYR A 148 16.20 15.30 3.35
C TYR A 148 15.21 16.38 3.88
N LYS A 149 14.03 15.96 4.37
CA LYS A 149 13.02 16.82 5.02
C LYS A 149 13.19 16.92 6.55
N ARG A 150 14.35 16.53 7.10
CA ARG A 150 14.67 16.55 8.53
C ARG A 150 13.78 15.68 9.42
N THR A 151 13.24 14.58 8.87
CA THR A 151 12.38 13.63 9.59
C THR A 151 12.97 12.22 9.50
N PHE A 152 12.76 11.38 10.53
CA PHE A 152 13.18 9.99 10.47
C PHE A 152 12.09 9.18 9.75
N SER A 153 12.45 8.28 8.82
CA SER A 153 11.44 7.46 8.10
C SER A 153 12.00 6.13 7.62
N ILE A 154 11.12 5.15 7.50
CA ILE A 154 11.38 3.94 6.70
C ILE A 154 10.70 4.09 5.34
N VAL A 155 11.16 3.38 4.32
CA VAL A 155 10.47 3.37 3.02
C VAL A 155 9.64 2.12 2.83
N LEU A 156 8.46 2.32 2.27
CA LEU A 156 7.50 1.33 1.78
C LEU A 156 7.44 1.48 0.26
N LEU A 157 7.99 0.50 -0.46
CA LEU A 157 7.87 0.37 -1.92
C LEU A 157 6.80 -0.68 -2.19
N ALA A 158 5.81 -0.36 -3.02
CA ALA A 158 4.76 -1.33 -3.35
C ALA A 158 4.35 -1.28 -4.81
N VAL A 159 3.81 -2.40 -5.29
CA VAL A 159 3.12 -2.49 -6.58
C VAL A 159 1.67 -2.79 -6.32
N VAL A 160 0.78 -2.05 -6.98
CA VAL A 160 -0.67 -2.22 -6.85
C VAL A 160 -1.32 -2.62 -8.17
N ASP A 161 -2.37 -3.43 -8.10
CA ASP A 161 -3.19 -3.82 -9.24
C ASP A 161 -4.40 -2.89 -9.43
N SER A 162 -5.15 -3.12 -10.51
CA SER A 162 -6.39 -2.43 -10.86
C SER A 162 -7.54 -2.63 -9.87
N LYS A 163 -7.42 -3.60 -8.96
CA LYS A 163 -8.39 -3.90 -7.90
C LYS A 163 -8.02 -3.22 -6.58
N TYR A 164 -7.05 -2.30 -6.61
CA TYR A 164 -6.51 -1.60 -5.44
C TYR A 164 -5.93 -2.56 -4.40
N ARG A 165 -5.23 -3.62 -4.85
CA ARG A 165 -4.55 -4.58 -3.97
C ARG A 165 -3.06 -4.50 -4.18
N PHE A 166 -2.30 -4.69 -3.11
CA PHE A 166 -0.85 -4.78 -3.16
C PHE A 166 -0.43 -6.16 -3.69
N ILE A 167 0.27 -6.22 -4.82
CA ILE A 167 0.81 -7.48 -5.37
C ILE A 167 2.29 -7.68 -5.02
N PHE A 168 2.94 -6.62 -4.53
CA PHE A 168 4.31 -6.63 -4.02
C PHE A 168 4.47 -5.53 -2.99
N CYS A 169 5.30 -5.79 -1.98
CA CYS A 169 5.63 -4.85 -0.92
C CYS A 169 7.05 -5.12 -0.41
N ASP A 170 7.85 -4.06 -0.28
CA ASP A 170 9.18 -4.07 0.33
C ASP A 170 9.25 -2.91 1.34
N ILE A 171 9.51 -3.24 2.61
CA ILE A 171 9.43 -2.30 3.74
C ILE A 171 10.73 -2.37 4.55
N GLY A 172 11.22 -1.21 4.96
CA GLY A 172 12.28 -1.13 5.97
C GLY A 172 13.62 -0.61 5.42
N SER A 173 13.68 -0.26 4.14
CA SER A 173 14.82 0.50 3.61
C SER A 173 14.95 1.83 4.34
N GLN A 174 16.20 2.20 4.68
CA GLN A 174 16.51 3.45 5.38
C GLN A 174 16.00 4.67 4.59
N GLY A 175 15.33 5.62 5.26
CA GLY A 175 14.69 6.79 4.64
C GLY A 175 15.61 7.78 3.91
N ARG A 176 16.92 7.54 3.88
CA ARG A 176 17.89 8.27 3.05
C ARG A 176 17.92 7.83 1.60
N ILE A 177 17.51 6.60 1.32
CA ILE A 177 17.60 6.01 -0.02
C ILE A 177 16.40 6.48 -0.85
N SER A 178 16.65 7.03 -2.04
CA SER A 178 15.61 7.40 -3.00
C SER A 178 14.84 6.18 -3.52
N ASP A 179 13.63 6.36 -4.05
CA ASP A 179 12.81 5.31 -4.69
C ASP A 179 13.58 4.50 -5.72
N GLY A 180 14.29 5.18 -6.63
CA GLY A 180 15.10 4.51 -7.64
C GLY A 180 16.33 3.77 -7.08
N GLY A 181 16.73 4.03 -5.83
CA GLY A 181 17.77 3.26 -5.13
C GLY A 181 17.18 2.03 -4.43
N ILE A 182 16.02 2.19 -3.81
CA ILE A 182 15.29 1.10 -3.14
C ILE A 182 14.82 0.08 -4.15
N LEU A 183 14.18 0.55 -5.23
CA LEU A 183 13.76 -0.31 -6.33
C LEU A 183 14.95 -1.12 -6.84
N ARG A 184 16.10 -0.50 -7.14
CA ARG A 184 17.28 -1.22 -7.65
C ARG A 184 17.81 -2.32 -6.73
N ASN A 185 17.66 -2.16 -5.42
CA ASN A 185 18.11 -3.14 -4.43
C ASN A 185 17.01 -4.18 -4.11
N SER A 186 15.75 -3.88 -4.43
CA SER A 186 14.61 -4.74 -4.18
C SER A 186 14.68 -6.05 -4.96
N VAL A 187 14.05 -7.09 -4.42
CA VAL A 187 13.91 -8.39 -5.07
C VAL A 187 13.13 -8.26 -6.39
N LEU A 188 12.14 -7.37 -6.43
CA LEU A 188 11.37 -7.07 -7.65
C LEU A 188 12.28 -6.68 -8.80
N TRP A 189 13.16 -5.70 -8.59
CA TRP A 189 14.03 -5.20 -9.67
C TRP A 189 15.07 -6.22 -10.12
N LYS A 190 15.62 -6.99 -9.17
CA LYS A 190 16.53 -8.10 -9.51
C LYS A 190 15.81 -9.12 -10.41
N ASN A 191 14.58 -9.50 -10.06
CA ASN A 191 13.80 -10.44 -10.87
C ASN A 191 13.45 -9.89 -12.25
N ILE A 192 13.16 -8.58 -12.37
CA ILE A 192 12.97 -7.92 -13.67
C ILE A 192 14.26 -8.00 -14.51
N CYS A 193 15.40 -7.61 -13.95
CA CYS A 193 16.68 -7.61 -14.66
C CYS A 193 17.16 -9.03 -15.06
N GLU A 194 16.84 -10.04 -14.24
CA GLU A 194 17.19 -11.44 -14.50
C GLU A 194 16.15 -12.18 -15.35
N ASN A 195 15.12 -11.46 -15.86
CA ASN A 195 14.02 -12.01 -16.65
C ASN A 195 13.27 -13.18 -15.98
N LYS A 196 13.15 -13.15 -14.65
CA LYS A 196 12.50 -14.18 -13.82
C LYS A 196 11.02 -13.91 -13.58
N MET A 197 10.47 -12.87 -14.20
CA MET A 197 9.10 -12.42 -13.97
C MET A 197 8.07 -13.15 -14.83
N ASN A 198 8.49 -13.90 -15.86
CA ASN A 198 7.58 -14.56 -16.81
C ASN A 198 6.53 -13.61 -17.42
N PHE A 199 6.95 -12.37 -17.74
CA PHE A 199 6.09 -11.43 -18.42
C PHE A 199 5.60 -12.02 -19.75
N PRO A 200 4.39 -11.65 -20.20
CA PRO A 200 3.96 -12.03 -21.53
C PRO A 200 4.92 -11.47 -22.59
N PRO A 201 5.13 -12.18 -23.71
CA PRO A 201 5.99 -11.70 -24.78
C PRO A 201 5.47 -10.34 -25.30
N PRO A 202 6.36 -9.41 -25.67
CA PRO A 202 5.96 -8.15 -26.31
C PRO A 202 5.07 -8.41 -27.52
N CYS A 203 4.06 -7.56 -27.72
CA CYS A 203 3.12 -7.67 -28.83
C CYS A 203 2.67 -6.28 -29.31
N PRO A 204 2.13 -6.13 -30.52
CA PRO A 204 1.75 -4.81 -31.01
C PRO A 204 0.44 -4.35 -30.38
N LEU A 205 0.35 -3.05 -30.09
CA LEU A 205 -0.91 -2.41 -29.73
C LEU A 205 -1.76 -2.12 -30.98
N PRO A 206 -3.10 -2.04 -30.88
CA PRO A 206 -3.96 -1.73 -32.01
C PRO A 206 -3.55 -0.45 -32.75
N GLY A 207 -3.20 -0.57 -34.03
CA GLY A 207 -2.77 0.56 -34.86
C GLY A 207 -1.28 0.88 -34.79
N LEU A 208 -0.47 0.07 -34.10
CA LEU A 208 1.00 0.08 -34.17
C LEU A 208 1.53 -1.22 -34.80
N ASN A 209 2.64 -1.10 -35.52
CA ASN A 209 3.37 -2.25 -36.11
C ASN A 209 4.66 -2.59 -35.33
N VAL A 210 4.75 -2.15 -34.06
CA VAL A 210 5.92 -2.35 -33.21
C VAL A 210 5.49 -3.06 -31.95
N ASP A 211 6.22 -4.12 -31.60
CA ASP A 211 5.98 -4.86 -30.37
C ASP A 211 6.32 -3.99 -29.15
N LEU A 212 5.36 -3.91 -28.23
CA LEU A 212 5.50 -3.18 -26.97
C LEU A 212 5.53 -4.16 -25.80
N PRO A 213 6.47 -4.00 -24.85
CA PRO A 213 6.54 -4.86 -23.67
C PRO A 213 5.41 -4.56 -22.70
N TYR A 214 5.23 -5.47 -21.75
CA TYR A 214 4.42 -5.24 -20.55
C TYR A 214 5.22 -4.41 -19.54
N VAL A 215 4.58 -3.40 -18.96
CA VAL A 215 5.24 -2.34 -18.19
C VAL A 215 4.56 -2.06 -16.86
N PHE A 216 5.36 -1.76 -15.86
CA PHE A 216 4.90 -1.10 -14.65
C PHE A 216 4.80 0.41 -14.86
N LEU A 217 3.91 1.05 -14.11
CA LEU A 217 3.71 2.50 -14.15
C LEU A 217 4.28 3.15 -12.89
N GLY A 218 5.36 3.91 -13.04
CA GLY A 218 6.05 4.63 -11.96
C GLY A 218 5.87 6.14 -12.02
N ASP A 219 6.20 6.83 -10.93
CA ASP A 219 6.26 8.29 -10.89
C ASP A 219 7.59 8.79 -11.47
N GLY A 220 7.76 10.11 -11.47
CA GLY A 220 9.00 10.72 -11.96
C GLY A 220 10.25 10.28 -11.18
N ALA A 221 10.12 9.89 -9.90
CA ALA A 221 11.22 9.55 -9.01
C ALA A 221 11.89 8.22 -9.38
N PHE A 222 11.18 7.32 -10.06
CA PHE A 222 11.76 6.09 -10.59
C PHE A 222 12.64 6.32 -11.82
N ALA A 223 13.53 5.37 -12.10
CA ALA A 223 14.30 5.37 -13.34
C ALA A 223 13.44 4.77 -14.48
N LEU A 224 13.48 5.37 -15.66
CA LEU A 224 12.83 4.79 -16.84
C LEU A 224 13.57 3.51 -17.25
N SER A 225 12.83 2.45 -17.58
CA SER A 225 13.36 1.20 -18.12
C SER A 225 12.37 0.56 -19.07
N GLU A 226 12.76 -0.56 -19.70
CA GLU A 226 11.92 -1.25 -20.67
C GLU A 226 10.59 -1.75 -20.06
N ASN A 227 10.60 -2.18 -18.81
CA ASN A 227 9.41 -2.62 -18.06
C ASN A 227 8.93 -1.61 -17.01
N LEU A 228 9.40 -0.35 -17.03
CA LEU A 228 8.95 0.70 -16.09
C LEU A 228 8.82 2.04 -16.79
N MET A 229 7.57 2.44 -17.05
CA MET A 229 7.23 3.72 -17.67
C MET A 229 7.07 4.81 -16.61
N LYS A 230 7.52 6.02 -16.96
CA LYS A 230 7.43 7.20 -16.11
C LYS A 230 7.14 8.46 -16.95
N PRO A 231 6.57 9.52 -16.37
CA PRO A 231 6.22 10.72 -17.13
C PRO A 231 7.45 11.37 -17.79
N TYR A 232 7.23 12.06 -18.90
CA TYR A 232 8.20 12.99 -19.45
C TYR A 232 8.47 14.11 -18.43
N PRO A 233 9.75 14.47 -18.21
CA PRO A 233 10.10 15.53 -17.28
C PRO A 233 9.75 16.91 -17.84
N GLY A 234 9.38 17.81 -16.93
CA GLY A 234 9.07 19.21 -17.23
C GLY A 234 7.60 19.44 -17.56
N ASP A 235 7.24 20.73 -17.64
CA ASP A 235 5.89 21.14 -17.98
C ASP A 235 5.69 21.14 -19.49
N HIS A 236 4.57 20.56 -19.91
CA HIS A 236 4.21 20.42 -21.32
C HIS A 236 2.87 21.09 -21.57
N LYS A 237 2.79 21.87 -22.66
CA LYS A 237 1.55 22.53 -23.07
C LYS A 237 0.46 21.49 -23.35
N LEU A 238 -0.80 21.90 -23.14
CA LEU A 238 -1.97 21.10 -23.46
C LEU A 238 -1.89 20.56 -24.90
N ASN A 239 -2.38 19.34 -25.11
CA ASN A 239 -2.44 18.64 -26.41
C ASN A 239 -1.09 18.30 -27.07
N THR A 240 0.04 18.57 -26.43
CA THR A 240 1.32 18.04 -26.93
C THR A 240 1.38 16.51 -26.71
N PRO A 241 2.08 15.74 -27.56
CA PRO A 241 2.21 14.29 -27.40
C PRO A 241 2.69 13.88 -26.00
N LYS A 242 3.72 14.56 -25.48
CA LYS A 242 4.25 14.32 -24.13
C LYS A 242 3.22 14.60 -23.03
N ARG A 243 2.37 15.62 -23.21
CA ARG A 243 1.29 15.93 -22.27
C ARG A 243 0.22 14.84 -22.29
N ILE A 244 -0.19 14.39 -23.47
CA ILE A 244 -1.16 13.29 -23.64
C ILE A 244 -0.65 12.02 -22.94
N PHE A 245 0.62 11.67 -23.13
CA PHE A 245 1.25 10.56 -22.42
C PHE A 245 1.23 10.77 -20.90
N ASN A 246 1.69 11.93 -20.41
CA ASN A 246 1.75 12.21 -18.97
C ASN A 246 0.36 12.17 -18.31
N GLU A 247 -0.68 12.70 -18.98
CA GLU A 247 -2.06 12.65 -18.49
C GLU A 247 -2.60 11.21 -18.46
N THR A 248 -2.28 10.40 -19.46
CA THR A 248 -2.70 8.98 -19.51
C THR A 248 -2.01 8.14 -18.45
N LEU A 249 -0.69 8.30 -18.30
CA LEU A 249 0.07 7.65 -17.24
C LEU A 249 -0.40 8.09 -15.86
N SER A 250 -0.63 9.40 -15.65
CA SER A 250 -1.13 9.92 -14.37
C SER A 250 -2.48 9.30 -14.01
N ARG A 251 -3.47 9.38 -14.91
CA ARG A 251 -4.80 8.78 -14.72
C ARG A 251 -4.73 7.29 -14.39
N SER A 252 -3.87 6.55 -15.07
CA SER A 252 -3.69 5.11 -14.84
C SER A 252 -2.96 4.79 -13.53
N ARG A 253 -2.18 5.73 -12.99
CA ARG A 253 -1.48 5.59 -11.70
C ARG A 253 -2.28 6.10 -10.51
N VAL A 254 -3.35 6.87 -10.70
CA VAL A 254 -4.22 7.37 -9.60
C VAL A 254 -4.67 6.24 -8.67
N LEU A 255 -4.81 5.01 -9.16
CA LEU A 255 -5.10 3.85 -8.31
C LEU A 255 -4.06 3.58 -7.23
N SER A 256 -2.78 3.89 -7.46
CA SER A 256 -1.73 3.76 -6.43
C SER A 256 -1.93 4.77 -5.32
N GLU A 257 -2.13 6.04 -5.65
CA GLU A 257 -2.45 7.10 -4.69
C GLU A 257 -3.71 6.76 -3.89
N ASN A 258 -4.77 6.33 -4.57
CA ASN A 258 -6.00 5.87 -3.94
C ASN A 258 -5.77 4.69 -2.98
N THR A 259 -4.96 3.70 -3.36
CA THR A 259 -4.68 2.52 -2.52
C THR A 259 -3.97 2.93 -1.22
N PHE A 260 -2.93 3.76 -1.33
CA PHE A 260 -2.24 4.33 -0.16
C PHE A 260 -3.15 5.26 0.66
N GLY A 261 -4.05 6.00 0.00
CA GLY A 261 -5.07 6.83 0.64
C GLY A 261 -6.05 6.03 1.47
N ILE A 262 -6.57 4.92 0.93
CA ILE A 262 -7.41 3.96 1.66
C ILE A 262 -6.64 3.41 2.87
N LEU A 263 -5.42 2.91 2.65
CA LEU A 263 -4.58 2.36 3.71
C LEU A 263 -4.41 3.37 4.87
N THR A 264 -4.09 4.63 4.55
CA THR A 264 -3.85 5.70 5.54
C THR A 264 -5.13 6.17 6.24
N SER A 265 -6.24 6.24 5.51
CA SER A 265 -7.53 6.66 6.07
C SER A 265 -8.09 5.63 7.06
N ARG A 266 -7.92 4.34 6.74
CA ARG A 266 -8.41 3.20 7.53
C ARG A 266 -7.51 2.85 8.70
N PHE A 267 -6.21 2.78 8.47
CA PHE A 267 -5.22 2.54 9.51
C PHE A 267 -4.65 3.88 9.98
N ARG A 268 -5.38 4.51 10.91
CA ARG A 268 -5.04 5.83 11.43
C ARG A 268 -3.72 5.86 12.21
N PHE A 269 -3.13 4.70 12.50
CA PHE A 269 -1.71 4.57 12.86
C PHE A 269 -0.78 5.39 11.95
N PHE A 270 -1.10 5.53 10.67
CA PHE A 270 -0.34 6.33 9.71
C PHE A 270 -0.67 7.83 9.72
N LYS A 271 -1.66 8.32 10.49
CA LYS A 271 -2.06 9.75 10.45
C LYS A 271 -1.13 10.68 11.22
N LYS A 272 -0.27 10.14 12.09
CA LYS A 272 0.71 10.90 12.88
C LYS A 272 2.09 10.23 12.83
N PRO A 273 3.18 10.96 13.07
CA PRO A 273 4.51 10.36 13.22
C PRO A 273 4.48 9.21 14.25
N ILE A 274 5.08 8.09 13.88
CA ILE A 274 5.00 6.86 14.66
C ILE A 274 6.09 6.86 15.73
N GLU A 275 5.70 6.69 17.00
CA GLU A 275 6.59 6.67 18.15
C GLU A 275 7.02 5.25 18.53
N LEU A 276 7.50 4.48 17.55
CA LEU A 276 8.00 3.12 17.74
C LEU A 276 9.35 2.95 17.01
N MET A 277 10.12 1.95 17.44
CA MET A 277 11.39 1.59 16.79
C MET A 277 11.17 1.13 15.34
N PRO A 278 12.11 1.42 14.40
CA PRO A 278 11.97 1.13 12.97
C PRO A 278 11.54 -0.31 12.65
N GLU A 279 12.04 -1.29 13.40
CA GLU A 279 11.74 -2.71 13.21
C GLU A 279 10.27 -2.99 13.49
N LYS A 280 9.73 -2.42 14.57
CA LYS A 280 8.30 -2.51 14.91
C LYS A 280 7.45 -1.78 13.86
N VAL A 281 7.89 -0.61 13.40
CA VAL A 281 7.15 0.13 12.36
C VAL A 281 7.09 -0.66 11.06
N THR A 282 8.20 -1.29 10.67
CA THR A 282 8.27 -2.16 9.49
C THR A 282 7.26 -3.30 9.60
N GLN A 283 7.25 -3.98 10.74
CA GLN A 283 6.35 -5.09 11.02
C GLN A 283 4.87 -4.67 10.99
N LEU A 284 4.52 -3.59 11.70
CA LEU A 284 3.14 -3.06 11.76
C LEU A 284 2.67 -2.55 10.40
N THR A 285 3.58 -1.93 9.63
CA THR A 285 3.28 -1.48 8.27
C THR A 285 2.96 -2.67 7.38
N MET A 286 3.74 -3.76 7.46
CA MET A 286 3.43 -5.00 6.73
C MET A 286 2.05 -5.55 7.13
N THR A 287 1.73 -5.57 8.43
CA THR A 287 0.40 -6.01 8.91
C THR A 287 -0.72 -5.19 8.30
N CYS A 288 -0.58 -3.86 8.23
CA CYS A 288 -1.59 -2.99 7.61
C CYS A 288 -1.77 -3.30 6.11
N VAL A 289 -0.69 -3.55 5.37
CA VAL A 289 -0.74 -3.89 3.94
C VAL A 289 -1.42 -5.25 3.71
N LEU A 290 -1.12 -6.25 4.53
CA LEU A 290 -1.76 -7.57 4.46
C LEU A 290 -3.24 -7.51 4.83
N LEU A 291 -3.59 -6.81 5.92
CA LEU A 291 -4.98 -6.58 6.31
C LEU A 291 -5.74 -5.80 5.24
N HIS A 292 -5.11 -4.82 4.57
CA HIS A 292 -5.72 -4.11 3.46
C HIS A 292 -6.16 -5.07 2.35
N ASN A 293 -5.26 -5.95 1.89
CA ASN A 293 -5.60 -6.94 0.86
C ASN A 293 -6.71 -7.89 1.30
N PHE A 294 -6.61 -8.42 2.53
CA PHE A 294 -7.62 -9.29 3.12
C PHE A 294 -9.02 -8.61 3.11
N LEU A 295 -9.10 -7.37 3.57
CA LEU A 295 -10.36 -6.61 3.65
C LEU A 295 -10.89 -6.18 2.27
N MET A 296 -10.01 -5.89 1.31
CA MET A 296 -10.38 -5.57 -0.07
C MET A 296 -10.91 -6.79 -0.84
N LYS A 297 -10.43 -7.99 -0.49
CA LYS A 297 -10.82 -9.27 -1.09
C LYS A 297 -12.11 -9.84 -0.48
N SER A 298 -12.33 -9.63 0.82
CA SER A 298 -13.52 -10.13 1.53
C SER A 298 -14.80 -9.44 1.05
N SER A 299 -15.80 -10.21 0.63
CA SER A 299 -17.10 -9.70 0.19
C SER A 299 -17.88 -9.01 1.30
N SER A 300 -17.68 -9.42 2.56
CA SER A 300 -18.33 -8.82 3.74
C SER A 300 -17.63 -7.54 4.19
N SER A 301 -16.29 -7.49 4.10
CA SER A 301 -15.52 -6.31 4.52
C SER A 301 -15.42 -5.21 3.47
N LYS A 302 -15.38 -5.54 2.17
CA LYS A 302 -14.99 -4.61 1.11
C LYS A 302 -15.77 -3.30 1.13
N ASN A 303 -17.09 -3.34 1.30
CA ASN A 303 -17.93 -2.14 1.30
C ASN A 303 -17.78 -1.30 2.57
N ILE A 304 -17.38 -1.91 3.69
CA ILE A 304 -17.11 -1.21 4.96
C ILE A 304 -15.73 -0.57 4.93
N TYR A 305 -14.76 -1.30 4.37
CA TYR A 305 -13.37 -0.88 4.25
C TYR A 305 -13.16 0.16 3.13
N ASN A 306 -13.89 0.04 2.02
CA ASN A 306 -13.83 0.96 0.89
C ASN A 306 -15.26 1.32 0.41
N PRO A 307 -16.02 2.11 1.18
CA PRO A 307 -17.36 2.53 0.82
C PRO A 307 -17.35 3.44 -0.41
N SER A 308 -18.48 3.47 -1.10
CA SER A 308 -18.71 4.33 -2.25
C SER A 308 -18.34 5.79 -1.96
N GLY A 309 -17.59 6.41 -2.88
CA GLY A 309 -17.10 7.79 -2.73
C GLY A 309 -15.76 7.91 -2.01
N THR A 310 -15.17 6.81 -1.52
CA THR A 310 -13.82 6.84 -0.95
C THR A 310 -12.78 7.20 -2.01
N LEU A 311 -12.86 6.58 -3.18
CA LEU A 311 -11.90 6.69 -4.28
C LEU A 311 -12.08 7.96 -5.11
N ASP A 312 -10.98 8.48 -5.65
CA ASP A 312 -11.01 9.49 -6.71
C ASP A 312 -11.72 8.94 -7.95
N LYS A 313 -12.50 9.80 -8.61
CA LYS A 313 -13.24 9.45 -9.83
C LYS A 313 -13.08 10.53 -10.88
N TYR A 314 -13.11 10.11 -12.14
CA TYR A 314 -13.31 11.01 -13.26
C TYR A 314 -14.75 10.83 -13.74
N ASP A 315 -15.55 11.89 -13.68
CA ASP A 315 -16.91 11.90 -14.20
C ASP A 315 -17.02 12.98 -15.28
N ASN A 316 -17.36 12.58 -16.50
CA ASN A 316 -17.45 13.48 -17.67
C ASN A 316 -16.24 14.41 -17.86
N GLY A 317 -15.03 13.91 -17.60
CA GLY A 317 -13.78 14.69 -17.72
C GLY A 317 -13.47 15.62 -16.54
N VAL A 318 -14.35 15.67 -15.53
CA VAL A 318 -14.12 16.38 -14.27
C VAL A 318 -13.52 15.42 -13.25
N PHE A 319 -12.44 15.84 -12.62
CA PHE A 319 -11.84 15.10 -11.50
C PHE A 319 -12.62 15.38 -10.22
N ILE A 320 -13.13 14.32 -9.60
CA ILE A 320 -13.83 14.35 -8.32
C ILE A 320 -12.92 13.69 -7.28
N GLU A 321 -12.55 14.47 -6.27
CA GLU A 321 -11.73 13.99 -5.16
C GLU A 321 -12.49 12.98 -4.31
N GLY A 322 -11.83 11.85 -4.02
CA GLY A 322 -12.34 10.84 -3.12
C GLY A 322 -12.30 11.29 -1.66
N ALA A 323 -13.22 10.75 -0.85
CA ALA A 323 -13.32 11.09 0.56
C ALA A 323 -12.03 10.82 1.35
N TRP A 324 -11.15 9.91 0.89
CA TRP A 324 -9.86 9.69 1.55
C TRP A 324 -8.99 10.95 1.56
N ARG A 325 -9.07 11.81 0.53
CA ARG A 325 -8.27 13.05 0.43
C ARG A 325 -8.58 14.03 1.56
N GLN A 326 -9.82 14.06 2.03
CA GLN A 326 -10.25 14.88 3.18
C GLN A 326 -9.89 14.24 4.53
N GLN A 327 -9.79 12.91 4.56
CA GLN A 327 -9.53 12.16 5.79
C GLN A 327 -8.04 12.02 6.11
N VAL A 328 -7.16 12.15 5.12
CA VAL A 328 -5.71 12.02 5.27
C VAL A 328 -5.09 13.40 5.48
N PRO A 329 -4.50 13.69 6.66
CA PRO A 329 -3.85 14.96 6.89
C PRO A 329 -2.63 15.16 5.97
N GLN A 330 -2.38 16.39 5.56
CA GLN A 330 -1.23 16.76 4.72
C GLN A 330 0.14 16.40 5.37
N ASN A 331 0.18 16.30 6.70
CA ASN A 331 1.36 15.94 7.50
C ASN A 331 1.38 14.47 7.98
N CYS A 332 0.60 13.57 7.39
CA CYS A 332 0.58 12.16 7.75
C CYS A 332 1.96 11.47 7.62
N ALA A 333 2.05 10.27 8.19
CA ALA A 333 3.27 9.48 8.20
C ALA A 333 3.64 8.98 6.80
N ILE A 334 2.66 8.65 5.96
CA ILE A 334 2.89 8.20 4.58
C ILE A 334 3.11 9.40 3.66
N ARG A 335 4.33 9.57 3.14
CA ARG A 335 4.70 10.72 2.29
C ARG A 335 5.39 10.25 1.02
N CYS A 336 5.15 10.92 -0.10
CA CYS A 336 5.86 10.61 -1.34
C CYS A 336 7.37 10.83 -1.18
N VAL A 337 8.15 9.97 -1.82
CA VAL A 337 9.61 10.03 -1.81
C VAL A 337 10.10 11.10 -2.82
N PRO A 338 11.18 11.85 -2.51
CA PRO A 338 11.65 12.92 -3.39
C PRO A 338 12.23 12.41 -4.72
N HIS A 339 11.99 13.18 -5.77
CA HIS A 339 12.47 12.92 -7.12
C HIS A 339 13.99 13.12 -7.26
N ILE A 340 14.68 12.13 -7.84
CA ILE A 340 16.09 12.28 -8.26
C ILE A 340 16.19 12.05 -9.78
N ALA A 341 16.66 13.06 -10.51
CA ALA A 341 16.84 12.97 -11.95
C ALA A 341 17.93 11.95 -12.31
N ARG A 342 17.67 11.11 -13.31
CA ARG A 342 18.61 10.09 -13.82
C ARG A 342 18.54 9.98 -15.33
N ARG A 343 19.66 9.64 -15.97
CA ARG A 343 19.72 9.33 -17.41
C ARG A 343 19.00 8.01 -17.68
N SER A 344 18.27 7.96 -18.79
CA SER A 344 17.47 6.80 -19.20
C SER A 344 18.14 6.09 -20.39
N PRO A 345 18.04 4.75 -20.51
CA PRO A 345 18.47 4.04 -21.70
C PRO A 345 17.72 4.51 -22.96
N ILE A 346 18.38 4.40 -24.12
CA ILE A 346 17.79 4.76 -25.41
C ILE A 346 16.60 3.83 -25.72
N SER A 347 16.72 2.53 -25.46
CA SER A 347 15.65 1.54 -25.68
C SER A 347 14.39 1.89 -24.89
N ALA A 348 14.53 2.19 -23.61
CA ALA A 348 13.43 2.58 -22.73
C ALA A 348 12.76 3.90 -23.18
N THR A 349 13.54 4.83 -23.73
CA THR A 349 13.01 6.09 -24.28
C THR A 349 12.16 5.81 -25.52
N LYS A 350 12.63 4.95 -26.43
CA LYS A 350 11.90 4.55 -27.63
C LYS A 350 10.58 3.85 -27.32
N ILE A 351 10.57 2.96 -26.32
CA ILE A 351 9.34 2.30 -25.85
C ILE A 351 8.32 3.34 -25.39
N ARG A 352 8.74 4.33 -24.59
CA ARG A 352 7.85 5.41 -24.14
C ARG A 352 7.33 6.27 -25.29
N ASP A 353 8.18 6.57 -26.27
CA ASP A 353 7.78 7.34 -27.45
C ASP A 353 6.76 6.57 -28.31
N ASN A 354 6.90 5.25 -28.45
CA ASN A 354 5.91 4.39 -29.12
C ASN A 354 4.56 4.35 -28.37
N PHE A 355 4.57 4.22 -27.04
CA PHE A 355 3.33 4.37 -26.24
C PHE A 355 2.71 5.76 -26.43
N THR A 356 3.54 6.80 -26.54
CA THR A 356 3.07 8.16 -26.79
C THR A 356 2.38 8.29 -28.14
N GLU A 357 2.97 7.72 -29.19
CA GLU A 357 2.36 7.65 -30.52
C GLU A 357 1.00 6.93 -30.48
N TYR A 358 0.92 5.78 -29.80
CA TYR A 358 -0.35 5.07 -29.61
C TYR A 358 -1.43 5.95 -28.98
N PHE A 359 -1.12 6.66 -27.89
CA PHE A 359 -2.11 7.51 -27.21
C PHE A 359 -2.51 8.74 -28.03
N VAL A 360 -1.59 9.30 -28.83
CA VAL A 360 -1.92 10.38 -29.76
C VAL A 360 -2.88 9.88 -30.84
N ASN A 361 -2.61 8.71 -31.42
CA ASN A 361 -3.46 8.09 -32.43
C ASN A 361 -4.86 7.75 -31.89
N LEU A 362 -4.94 7.30 -30.63
CA LEU A 362 -6.22 7.01 -29.98
C LEU A 362 -7.07 8.26 -29.77
N ARG A 363 -6.45 9.41 -29.46
CA ARG A 363 -7.16 10.68 -29.23
C ARG A 363 -7.64 11.37 -30.51
N ASN A 364 -7.02 11.05 -31.65
CA ASN A 364 -7.35 11.61 -32.96
C ASN A 364 -8.44 10.80 -33.71
N LYS A 365 -8.85 9.65 -33.18
CA LYS A 365 -10.02 8.88 -33.61
C LYS A 365 -11.24 9.31 -32.80
#